data_AF-A0A3D3Q9X3-F1
#
_entry.id   AF-A0A3D3Q9X3-F1
#
_cell.length_a   1.000
_cell.length_b   1.000
_cell.length_c   1.000
_cell.angle_alpha   90.00
_cell.angle_beta   90.00
_cell.angle_gamma   90.00
#
_symmetry.space_group_name_H-M   'P 1'
#
loop_
_entity.id
_entity.type
_entity.pdbx_description
1 polymer ?
#
loop_
_entity_poly.entity_id
_entity_poly.type
_entity_poly.pdbx_seq_one_letter_code
_entity_poly.pdbx_strand_id
1 'polypeptide(L)'
;MTGRFDATYYEDLRGRVRGVLILTAEFLPTPKVTLIDELIDADESGIALEMLSEMLVTASATVGPQVVKDIERLVRDMKLEPEVAQRVRRLAAT
;
A
#
# COMPACT_ATOMS: atom_id res chain seq x y z
N MET A 1 19.58 -17.08 15.96
CA MET A 1 18.17 -17.34 16.28
C MET A 1 17.39 -16.04 16.09
N THR A 2 16.78 -15.82 14.92
CA THR A 2 16.07 -14.57 14.56
C THR A 2 14.71 -14.80 13.87
N GLY A 3 14.35 -16.04 13.51
CA GLY A 3 13.22 -16.29 12.60
C GLY A 3 11.80 -16.03 13.11
N ARG A 4 11.58 -15.75 14.41
CA ARG A 4 10.23 -15.48 14.95
C ARG A 4 9.85 -14.00 14.93
N PHE A 5 10.84 -13.10 15.07
CA PHE A 5 10.60 -11.66 14.96
C PHE A 5 10.38 -11.25 13.51
N ASP A 6 11.08 -11.89 12.57
CA ASP A 6 10.96 -11.62 11.14
C ASP A 6 9.56 -12.01 10.62
N ALA A 7 9.06 -13.20 10.95
CA ALA A 7 7.75 -13.67 10.47
C ALA A 7 6.59 -12.77 10.92
N THR A 8 6.55 -12.40 12.21
CA THR A 8 5.51 -11.50 12.74
C THR A 8 5.60 -10.10 12.13
N TYR A 9 6.82 -9.63 11.85
CA TYR A 9 7.03 -8.35 11.18
C TYR A 9 6.48 -8.35 9.75
N TYR A 10 6.77 -9.38 8.95
CA TYR A 10 6.27 -9.48 7.58
C TYR A 10 4.75 -9.73 7.52
N GLU A 11 4.20 -10.45 8.49
CA GLU A 11 2.75 -10.63 8.63
C GLU A 11 2.03 -9.31 8.96
N ASP A 12 2.59 -8.51 9.87
CA ASP A 12 2.07 -7.15 10.17
C ASP A 12 2.09 -6.26 8.93
N LEU A 13 3.21 -6.25 8.19
CA LEU A 13 3.32 -5.48 6.96
C LEU A 13 2.27 -5.89 5.92
N ARG A 14 2.11 -7.20 5.68
CA ARG A 14 1.07 -7.73 4.77
C ARG A 14 -0.33 -7.26 5.18
N GLY A 15 -0.67 -7.42 6.47
CA GLY A 15 -1.96 -7.00 7.01
C GLY A 15 -2.22 -5.50 6.81
N ARG A 16 -1.19 -4.67 7.03
CA ARG A 16 -1.30 -3.22 6.87
C ARG A 16 -1.43 -2.79 5.40
N VAL A 17 -0.66 -3.38 4.49
CA VAL A 17 -0.80 -3.12 3.04
C VAL A 17 -2.19 -3.53 2.55
N ARG A 18 -2.69 -4.70 2.98
CA ARG A 18 -4.06 -5.14 2.69
C ARG A 18 -5.11 -4.20 3.25
N GLY A 19 -4.90 -3.66 4.45
CA GLY A 19 -5.76 -2.63 5.03
C GLY A 19 -5.87 -1.39 4.14
N VAL A 20 -4.74 -0.89 3.61
CA VAL A 20 -4.74 0.24 2.68
C VAL A 20 -5.45 -0.11 1.36
N LEU A 21 -5.23 -1.31 0.82
CA LEU A 21 -5.93 -1.79 -0.38
C LEU A 21 -7.45 -1.77 -0.18
N ILE A 22 -7.95 -2.28 0.95
CA ILE A 22 -9.39 -2.28 1.27
C ILE A 22 -9.95 -0.86 1.30
N LEU A 23 -9.24 0.07 1.95
CA LEU A 23 -9.67 1.47 2.06
C LEU A 23 -9.68 2.23 0.73
N THR A 24 -9.02 1.69 -0.29
CA THR A 24 -8.86 2.35 -1.59
C THR A 24 -9.45 1.55 -2.76
N ALA A 25 -9.99 0.36 -2.49
CA ALA A 25 -10.50 -0.56 -3.49
C ALA A 25 -11.62 0.04 -4.35
N GLU A 26 -12.43 0.95 -3.80
CA GLU A 26 -13.51 1.63 -4.54
C GLU A 26 -13.01 2.51 -5.69
N PHE A 27 -11.76 2.99 -5.63
CA PHE A 27 -11.16 3.81 -6.67
C PHE A 27 -10.53 2.98 -7.79
N LEU A 28 -10.51 1.64 -7.65
CA LEU A 28 -9.76 0.74 -8.51
C LEU A 28 -10.70 -0.23 -9.24
N PRO A 29 -10.40 -0.55 -10.51
CA PRO A 29 -11.08 -1.66 -11.18
C PRO A 29 -10.85 -2.98 -10.42
N THR A 30 -11.88 -3.82 -10.31
CA THR A 30 -11.79 -5.13 -9.62
C THR A 30 -10.56 -5.96 -10.02
N PRO A 31 -10.18 -6.09 -11.32
CA PRO A 31 -8.98 -6.84 -11.68
C PRO A 31 -7.68 -6.29 -11.08
N LYS A 32 -7.60 -4.96 -10.84
CA LYS A 32 -6.45 -4.34 -10.19
C LYS A 32 -6.43 -4.62 -8.70
N VAL A 33 -7.59 -4.60 -8.05
CA VAL A 33 -7.71 -4.97 -6.64
C VAL A 33 -7.25 -6.42 -6.43
N THR A 34 -7.72 -7.35 -7.27
CA THR A 34 -7.30 -8.76 -7.22
C THR A 34 -5.80 -8.92 -7.41
N LEU A 35 -5.22 -8.28 -8.44
CA LEU A 35 -3.78 -8.37 -8.69
C LEU A 35 -2.95 -7.86 -7.50
N ILE A 36 -3.34 -6.74 -6.89
CA ILE A 36 -2.61 -6.20 -5.74
C ILE A 36 -2.73 -7.13 -4.52
N ASP A 37 -3.90 -7.75 -4.30
CA ASP A 37 -4.08 -8.73 -3.23
C ASP A 37 -3.24 -9.99 -3.44
N GLU A 38 -3.14 -10.47 -4.68
CA GLU A 38 -2.27 -11.59 -5.06
C GLU A 38 -0.78 -11.29 -4.79
N LEU A 39 -0.32 -10.06 -5.07
CA LEU A 39 1.04 -9.62 -4.74
C LEU A 39 1.29 -9.62 -3.21
N ILE A 40 0.29 -9.24 -2.42
CA ILE A 40 0.38 -9.28 -0.95
C ILE A 40 0.52 -10.73 -0.47
N ASP A 41 -0.28 -11.65 -1.02
CA ASP A 41 -0.20 -13.08 -0.68
C ASP A 41 1.12 -13.71 -1.11
N ALA A 42 1.71 -13.24 -2.22
CA ALA A 42 3.01 -13.67 -2.72
C ALA A 42 4.22 -13.09 -1.95
N ASP A 43 4.01 -12.45 -0.79
CA ASP A 43 5.05 -11.78 -0.01
C ASP A 43 5.70 -10.55 -0.71
N GLU A 44 5.07 -10.02 -1.76
CA GLU A 44 5.56 -8.87 -2.54
C GLU A 44 4.93 -7.55 -2.08
N SER A 45 4.82 -7.34 -0.76
CA SER A 45 4.14 -6.18 -0.16
C SER A 45 4.67 -4.82 -0.60
N GLY A 46 5.98 -4.72 -0.91
CA GLY A 46 6.57 -3.50 -1.45
C GLY A 46 6.06 -3.18 -2.86
N ILE A 47 6.06 -4.18 -3.74
CA ILE A 47 5.56 -4.08 -5.12
C ILE A 47 4.06 -3.79 -5.11
N ALA A 48 3.31 -4.46 -4.24
CA ALA A 48 1.88 -4.22 -4.05
C ALA A 48 1.59 -2.76 -3.68
N LEU A 49 2.36 -2.18 -2.75
CA LEU A 49 2.18 -0.77 -2.35
C LEU A 49 2.58 0.21 -3.46
N GLU A 50 3.65 -0.08 -4.19
CA GLU A 50 4.08 0.73 -5.34
C GLU A 50 3.02 0.75 -6.44
N MET A 51 2.52 -0.42 -6.83
CA MET A 51 1.46 -0.55 -7.83
C MET A 51 0.18 0.13 -7.34
N LEU A 52 -0.19 -0.04 -6.07
CA LEU A 52 -1.35 0.63 -5.48
C LEU A 52 -1.24 2.15 -5.59
N SER A 53 -0.08 2.72 -5.23
CA SER A 53 0.20 4.14 -5.36
C SER A 53 0.07 4.63 -6.80
N GLU A 54 0.56 3.86 -7.78
CA GLU A 54 0.47 4.21 -9.20
C GLU A 54 -0.99 4.19 -9.67
N MET A 55 -1.73 3.14 -9.34
CA MET A 55 -3.12 3.00 -9.77
C MET A 55 -4.03 4.07 -9.17
N LEU A 56 -3.80 4.48 -7.91
CA LEU A 56 -4.50 5.60 -7.29
C LEU A 56 -4.28 6.92 -8.04
N VAL A 57 -3.05 7.18 -8.51
CA VAL A 57 -2.74 8.35 -9.35
C VAL A 57 -3.41 8.24 -10.70
N THR A 58 -3.34 7.08 -11.36
CA THR A 58 -4.00 6.85 -12.65
C THR A 58 -5.51 7.06 -12.57
N ALA A 59 -6.14 6.63 -11.48
CA ALA A 59 -7.57 6.82 -11.24
C ALA A 59 -7.94 8.29 -10.88
N SER A 60 -6.96 9.17 -10.70
CA SER A 60 -7.17 10.52 -10.15
C SER A 60 -7.98 10.48 -8.84
N ALA A 61 -7.71 9.46 -8.02
CA ALA A 61 -8.46 9.22 -6.79
C ALA A 61 -8.32 10.39 -5.83
N THR A 62 -9.36 10.66 -5.04
CA THR A 62 -9.27 11.56 -3.89
C THR A 62 -9.26 10.71 -2.63
N VAL A 63 -8.13 10.66 -1.94
CA VAL A 63 -7.94 9.77 -0.79
C VAL A 63 -7.98 10.55 0.51
N GLY A 64 -8.49 9.91 1.57
CA GLY A 64 -8.52 10.51 2.90
C GLY A 64 -7.12 10.71 3.49
N PRO A 65 -6.94 11.67 4.42
CA PRO A 65 -5.65 11.95 5.05
C PRO A 65 -5.08 10.75 5.85
N GLN A 66 -5.95 9.84 6.30
CA GLN A 66 -5.53 8.62 6.98
C GLN A 66 -4.81 7.64 6.02
N VAL A 67 -5.34 7.45 4.81
CA VAL A 67 -4.71 6.60 3.77
C VAL A 67 -3.31 7.11 3.43
N VAL A 68 -3.15 8.43 3.29
CA VAL A 68 -1.85 9.06 3.03
C VAL A 68 -0.86 8.75 4.16
N LYS A 69 -1.27 8.92 5.42
CA LYS A 69 -0.42 8.63 6.58
C LYS A 69 -0.02 7.16 6.68
N ASP A 70 -0.93 6.25 6.34
CA ASP A 70 -0.67 4.82 6.39
C ASP A 70 0.31 4.38 5.30
N ILE A 71 0.16 4.90 4.08
CA ILE A 71 1.11 4.69 2.97
C ILE A 71 2.49 5.26 3.31
N GLU A 72 2.55 6.48 3.85
CA GLU A 72 3.82 7.07 4.30
C GLU A 72 4.53 6.23 5.37
N ARG A 73 3.78 5.67 6.32
CA ARG A 73 4.35 4.80 7.35
C ARG A 73 4.89 3.51 6.73
N LEU A 74 4.12 2.89 5.84
CA LEU A 74 4.52 1.68 5.13
C LEU A 74 5.77 1.89 4.25
N VAL A 75 5.85 3.02 3.54
CA VAL A 75 7.05 3.39 2.75
C VAL A 75 8.29 3.49 3.65
N ARG A 76 8.17 4.09 4.84
CA ARG A 76 9.29 4.16 5.80
C ARG A 76 9.66 2.78 6.36
N ASP A 77 8.67 2.00 6.77
CA ASP A 77 8.90 0.69 7.41
C ASP A 77 9.53 -0.29 6.41
N MET A 78 9.09 -0.28 5.15
CA MET A 78 9.63 -1.11 4.08
C MET A 78 10.87 -0.51 3.39
N LYS A 79 11.29 0.70 3.77
CA LYS A 79 12.42 1.44 3.17
C LYS A 79 12.27 1.60 1.63
N LEU A 80 11.05 1.83 1.18
CA LEU A 80 10.76 2.09 -0.23
C LEU A 80 11.14 3.51 -0.62
N GLU A 81 11.14 3.76 -1.93
CA GLU A 81 11.41 5.10 -2.46
C GLU A 81 10.37 6.11 -1.95
N PRO A 82 10.79 7.29 -1.47
CA PRO A 82 9.87 8.32 -0.96
C PRO A 82 8.82 8.76 -1.99
N GLU A 83 9.10 8.60 -3.28
CA GLU A 83 8.21 8.97 -4.37
C GLU A 83 6.86 8.24 -4.28
N VAL A 84 6.84 6.99 -3.79
CA VAL A 84 5.62 6.19 -3.59
C VAL A 84 4.62 6.95 -2.71
N ALA A 85 5.08 7.49 -1.58
CA ALA A 85 4.24 8.30 -0.71
C ALA A 85 3.94 9.69 -1.29
N GLN A 86 4.90 10.31 -1.98
CA GLN A 86 4.73 11.64 -2.55
C GLN A 86 3.65 11.68 -3.64
N ARG A 87 3.52 10.62 -4.44
CA ARG A 87 2.45 10.46 -5.43
C ARG A 87 1.08 10.58 -4.78
N VAL A 88 0.86 9.82 -3.70
CA VAL A 88 -0.43 9.77 -3.02
C VAL A 88 -0.72 11.02 -2.18
N ARG A 89 0.30 11.72 -1.67
CA ARG A 89 0.10 13.03 -1.02
C ARG A 89 -0.61 14.05 -1.92
N ARG A 90 -0.37 14.00 -3.23
CA ARG A 90 -1.01 14.90 -4.21
C ARG A 90 -2.50 14.61 -4.40
N LEU A 91 -2.96 13.45 -3.91
CA LEU A 91 -4.34 12.98 -3.99
C LEU A 91 -5.13 13.24 -2.70
N ALA A 92 -4.51 13.87 -1.69
CA ALA A 92 -5.12 14.08 -0.39
C ALA A 92 -6.34 15.00 -0.50
N ALA A 93 -7.49 14.56 0.03
CA ALA A 93 -8.63 15.43 0.27
C ALA A 93 -8.23 16.57 1.22
N THR A 94 -8.70 17.79 0.91
CA THR A 94 -8.43 19.00 1.70
C THR A 94 -9.23 19.04 2.99
#